data_AF-A0A2E8GA00-F1
#
_entry.id   AF-A0A2E8GA00-F1
#
_cell.length_a   1.000
_cell.length_b   1.000
_cell.length_c   1.000
_cell.angle_alpha   90.00
_cell.angle_beta   90.00
_cell.angle_gamma   90.00
#
_symmetry.space_group_name_H-M   'P 1'
#
loop_
_entity.id
_entity.type
_entity.pdbx_description
1 polymer ?
#
loop_
_entity_poly.entity_id
_entity_poly.type
_entity_poly.pdbx_seq_one_letter_code
_entity_poly.pdbx_strand_id
1 'polypeptide(L)'
;MDRSTPFVLSHKWLALTVVGVAFTLTMGCGDSDSDTTTPETGTATQATAEQPAEFVAALGDFTDYRYWRTLDYSTGYTNPYLVDKHMAADNAYSRRVWINEPGARSREAGEASYPLGTVIVKETFTWDESGNKQFAAMGGVLGMVKRGGNFNKDGEHWEWFMLASDPATSALEEIKDRGGASLMDGMCNSCHASANAQTEGSDMVFAHPSDIEVTDGFFADYATWSVIQNTPENHVLLSMAHKSADPDTIRTVYKKQLQANPKHTPDTYNVIADVYPIGTAILKTVADATGAIIEITAMVKRAPAFNEDHGGWEWFMLDPATAGVMPEMRGAGLGNNMCNTCHIAATGPSGLNGVDYVFKHPNDPFVNMGEPVVPEVAPEPAAAEETVAVAEPVAAEEPAAATSNLGPAAFKADFATSPEFYTNMIALNSSNPPSPHNAVKIWYSINMQEMAAAGSTGPWPEGTTSIKQVDMAPADGVIDEIVVMIKMAAGYDTANGDWYYEARDANGTLLTDEAKAPGKNAMCIGCHAANSKDYLAGLDLR
;
A
#
# COMPACT_ATOMS: atom_id res chain seq x y z
N MET A 1 66.15 10.31 -16.21
CA MET A 1 66.33 9.26 -15.19
C MET A 1 65.12 8.37 -15.28
N ASP A 2 65.36 7.21 -15.86
CA ASP A 2 64.38 6.18 -16.23
C ASP A 2 64.03 5.33 -15.00
N ARG A 3 62.74 5.13 -14.73
CA ARG A 3 62.23 4.21 -13.70
C ARG A 3 60.91 3.61 -14.15
N SER A 4 61.02 2.54 -14.95
CA SER A 4 59.96 1.55 -15.15
C SER A 4 59.94 0.56 -13.96
N THR A 5 58.82 0.47 -13.25
CA THR A 5 58.51 -0.64 -12.32
C THR A 5 57.54 -1.62 -12.99
N PRO A 6 57.74 -2.95 -12.90
CA PRO A 6 56.82 -3.92 -13.49
C PRO A 6 55.68 -4.27 -12.50
N PHE A 7 54.47 -4.32 -13.03
CA PHE A 7 53.27 -4.85 -12.38
C PHE A 7 53.31 -6.39 -12.45
N VAL A 8 53.20 -7.07 -11.31
CA VAL A 8 53.10 -8.54 -11.22
C VAL A 8 51.64 -8.90 -10.87
N LEU A 9 50.93 -9.51 -11.82
CA LEU A 9 49.61 -10.12 -11.63
C LEU A 9 49.78 -11.53 -11.04
N SER A 10 49.44 -11.72 -9.77
CA SER A 10 49.30 -13.06 -9.18
C SER A 10 47.87 -13.58 -9.36
N HIS A 11 47.68 -14.52 -10.28
CA HIS A 11 46.46 -15.32 -10.36
C HIS A 11 46.51 -16.43 -9.31
N LYS A 12 45.69 -16.32 -8.26
CA LYS A 12 45.42 -17.44 -7.34
C LYS A 12 44.21 -18.21 -7.87
N TRP A 13 44.47 -19.42 -8.35
CA TRP A 13 43.45 -20.43 -8.62
C TRP A 13 42.91 -20.96 -7.28
N LEU A 14 41.61 -20.81 -7.03
CA LEU A 14 40.92 -21.48 -5.94
C LEU A 14 40.48 -22.86 -6.43
N ALA A 15 41.14 -23.91 -5.93
CA ALA A 15 40.73 -25.29 -6.17
C ALA A 15 39.48 -25.58 -5.32
N LEU A 16 38.35 -25.83 -5.98
CA LEU A 16 37.12 -26.30 -5.36
C LEU A 16 37.22 -27.82 -5.15
N THR A 17 37.36 -28.25 -3.90
CA THR A 17 37.31 -29.66 -3.51
C THR A 17 35.85 -30.12 -3.50
N VAL A 18 35.47 -30.94 -4.46
CA VAL A 18 34.18 -31.66 -4.48
C VAL A 18 34.27 -32.83 -3.49
N VAL A 19 33.57 -32.74 -2.37
CA VAL A 19 33.33 -33.89 -1.48
C VAL A 19 32.17 -34.69 -2.08
N GLY A 20 32.49 -35.80 -2.73
CA GLY A 20 31.51 -36.77 -3.18
C GLY A 20 30.96 -37.57 -2.00
N VAL A 21 29.69 -37.37 -1.67
CA VAL A 21 28.93 -38.26 -0.78
C VAL A 21 28.31 -39.34 -1.65
N ALA A 22 28.82 -40.58 -1.52
CA ALA A 22 28.24 -41.76 -2.14
C ALA A 22 26.97 -42.17 -1.37
N PHE A 23 25.82 -42.12 -2.01
CA PHE A 23 24.58 -42.70 -1.52
C PHE A 23 24.49 -44.15 -2.02
N THR A 24 24.58 -45.11 -1.11
CA THR A 24 24.41 -46.53 -1.38
C THR A 24 22.91 -46.85 -1.42
N LEU A 25 22.38 -47.19 -2.59
CA LEU A 25 21.01 -47.68 -2.77
C LEU A 25 21.00 -49.19 -2.49
N THR A 26 20.46 -49.62 -1.36
CA THR A 26 20.17 -51.04 -1.10
C THR A 26 18.80 -51.40 -1.69
N MET A 27 18.81 -52.08 -2.84
CA MET A 27 17.67 -52.85 -3.34
C MET A 27 17.48 -54.09 -2.46
N GLY A 28 16.39 -54.11 -1.68
CA GLY A 28 15.88 -55.32 -1.04
C GLY A 28 14.76 -55.92 -1.87
N CYS A 29 15.04 -57.05 -2.54
CA CYS A 29 14.01 -57.99 -2.96
C CYS A 29 13.62 -58.84 -1.75
N GLY A 30 12.33 -58.87 -1.42
CA GLY A 30 11.75 -59.70 -0.37
C GLY A 30 10.45 -60.31 -0.88
N ASP A 31 10.46 -61.64 -0.94
CA ASP A 31 9.48 -62.52 -1.55
C ASP A 31 8.10 -62.53 -0.87
N SER A 32 7.13 -62.87 -1.73
CA SER A 32 5.84 -63.54 -1.53
C SER A 32 5.44 -64.01 -0.12
N ASP A 33 4.23 -63.63 0.28
CA ASP A 33 3.28 -64.60 0.84
C ASP A 33 1.85 -64.31 0.34
N SER A 34 1.27 -65.35 -0.21
CA SER A 34 -0.11 -65.44 -0.65
C SER A 34 -1.01 -65.75 0.55
N ASP A 35 -1.92 -64.84 0.89
CA ASP A 35 -3.07 -65.20 1.73
C ASP A 35 -4.37 -64.72 1.07
N THR A 36 -5.01 -65.68 0.40
CA THR A 36 -6.37 -65.59 -0.12
C THR A 36 -7.35 -65.65 1.04
N THR A 37 -7.79 -64.49 1.52
CA THR A 37 -9.06 -64.37 2.26
C THR A 37 -10.00 -63.45 1.48
N THR A 38 -11.08 -64.05 1.01
CA THR A 38 -12.22 -63.41 0.36
C THR A 38 -12.93 -62.53 1.38
N PRO A 39 -13.00 -61.19 1.21
CA PRO A 39 -13.92 -60.38 1.99
C PRO A 39 -15.27 -60.33 1.26
N GLU A 40 -16.31 -60.47 2.07
CA GLU A 40 -17.70 -60.28 1.67
C GLU A 40 -17.90 -58.97 0.90
N THR A 41 -18.72 -59.04 -0.15
CA THR A 41 -19.30 -57.91 -0.88
C THR A 41 -20.13 -57.03 0.05
N GLY A 42 -19.46 -56.20 0.84
CA GLY A 42 -20.01 -54.98 1.39
C GLY A 42 -19.97 -53.92 0.30
N THR A 43 -21.12 -53.34 -0.02
CA THR A 43 -21.23 -52.17 -0.89
C THR A 43 -20.49 -51.01 -0.22
N ALA A 44 -19.18 -50.91 -0.49
CA ALA A 44 -18.37 -49.78 -0.07
C ALA A 44 -18.90 -48.56 -0.82
N THR A 45 -19.67 -47.73 -0.13
CA THR A 45 -19.91 -46.34 -0.53
C THR A 45 -18.54 -45.72 -0.70
N GLN A 46 -18.07 -45.59 -1.95
CA GLN A 46 -16.86 -44.83 -2.26
C GLN A 46 -17.07 -43.46 -1.66
N ALA A 47 -16.32 -43.16 -0.60
CA ALA A 47 -16.17 -41.80 -0.11
C ALA A 47 -15.64 -41.01 -1.31
N THR A 48 -16.50 -40.23 -1.95
CA THR A 48 -16.12 -39.24 -2.94
C THR A 48 -15.07 -38.39 -2.26
N ALA A 49 -13.81 -38.52 -2.68
CA ALA A 49 -12.74 -37.66 -2.21
C ALA A 49 -13.21 -36.22 -2.42
N GLU A 50 -13.34 -35.50 -1.30
CA GLU A 50 -13.79 -34.12 -1.30
C GLU A 50 -12.87 -33.34 -2.25
N GLN A 51 -13.46 -32.79 -3.30
CA GLN A 51 -12.70 -32.00 -4.26
C GLN A 51 -12.03 -30.86 -3.49
N PRO A 52 -10.71 -30.65 -3.65
CA PRO A 52 -10.03 -29.57 -2.95
C PRO A 52 -10.70 -28.24 -3.31
N ALA A 53 -10.98 -27.42 -2.30
CA ALA A 53 -11.71 -26.17 -2.46
C ALA A 53 -11.05 -25.25 -3.51
N GLU A 54 -11.87 -24.64 -4.37
CA GLU A 54 -11.45 -23.67 -5.39
C GLU A 54 -12.11 -22.31 -5.15
N PHE A 55 -11.37 -21.23 -5.41
CA PHE A 55 -11.85 -19.86 -5.47
C PHE A 55 -11.76 -19.36 -6.91
N VAL A 56 -12.90 -19.25 -7.58
CA VAL A 56 -12.98 -18.81 -8.97
C VAL A 56 -13.35 -17.33 -9.01
N ALA A 57 -12.35 -16.46 -9.19
CA ALA A 57 -12.58 -15.02 -9.18
C ALA A 57 -13.51 -14.56 -10.32
N ALA A 58 -14.36 -13.59 -10.02
CA ALA A 58 -15.15 -12.77 -10.94
C ALA A 58 -14.64 -11.32 -10.93
N LEU A 59 -15.15 -10.47 -11.83
CA LEU A 59 -14.74 -9.06 -11.91
C LEU A 59 -14.96 -8.32 -10.58
N GLY A 60 -16.05 -8.67 -9.86
CA GLY A 60 -16.37 -8.13 -8.54
C GLY A 60 -15.30 -8.40 -7.47
N ASP A 61 -14.51 -9.46 -7.59
CA ASP A 61 -13.43 -9.74 -6.62
C ASP A 61 -12.24 -8.79 -6.78
N PHE A 62 -12.20 -8.02 -7.87
CA PHE A 62 -11.20 -6.98 -8.12
C PHE A 62 -11.74 -5.58 -7.85
N THR A 63 -13.04 -5.39 -7.60
CA THR A 63 -13.58 -4.04 -7.36
C THR A 63 -12.94 -3.44 -6.12
N ASP A 64 -12.74 -2.13 -6.14
CA ASP A 64 -12.18 -1.38 -5.01
C ASP A 64 -10.76 -1.80 -4.59
N TYR A 65 -9.99 -2.46 -5.46
CA TYR A 65 -8.61 -2.89 -5.15
C TYR A 65 -7.69 -1.76 -4.68
N ARG A 66 -7.97 -0.53 -5.10
CA ARG A 66 -7.22 0.66 -4.68
C ARG A 66 -7.40 1.03 -3.21
N TYR A 67 -8.47 0.52 -2.59
CA TYR A 67 -8.75 0.63 -1.17
C TYR A 67 -8.12 -0.53 -0.38
N TRP A 68 -7.59 -1.55 -1.04
CA TRP A 68 -6.85 -2.60 -0.35
C TRP A 68 -5.44 -2.15 0.01
N ARG A 69 -4.75 -2.95 0.82
CA ARG A 69 -3.39 -2.66 1.26
C ARG A 69 -2.43 -2.50 0.08
N THR A 70 -1.70 -1.39 0.04
CA THR A 70 -0.61 -1.23 -0.92
C THR A 70 0.57 -2.13 -0.56
N LEU A 71 0.97 -2.96 -1.50
CA LEU A 71 2.09 -3.88 -1.40
C LEU A 71 3.40 -3.23 -1.86
N ASP A 72 3.36 -2.44 -2.93
CA ASP A 72 4.50 -1.77 -3.55
C ASP A 72 4.08 -0.52 -4.34
N TYR A 73 4.97 0.47 -4.40
CA TYR A 73 4.88 1.60 -5.31
C TYR A 73 6.28 1.99 -5.79
N SER A 74 6.57 1.69 -7.05
CA SER A 74 7.94 1.72 -7.59
C SER A 74 7.99 2.24 -9.03
N THR A 75 9.16 2.69 -9.49
CA THR A 75 9.39 3.20 -10.86
C THR A 75 10.77 2.80 -11.38
N GLY A 76 10.93 2.69 -12.70
CA GLY A 76 12.21 2.30 -13.30
C GLY A 76 12.70 0.92 -12.85
N TYR A 77 14.01 0.69 -12.85
CA TYR A 77 14.61 -0.63 -12.59
C TYR A 77 14.75 -0.95 -11.09
N THR A 78 13.64 -1.01 -10.36
CA THR A 78 13.63 -1.29 -8.90
C THR A 78 13.66 -2.76 -8.54
N ASN A 79 13.44 -3.65 -9.51
CA ASN A 79 13.57 -5.08 -9.29
C ASN A 79 14.33 -5.69 -10.48
N PRO A 80 15.53 -6.29 -10.25
CA PRO A 80 16.37 -6.77 -11.32
C PRO A 80 15.78 -7.97 -12.08
N TYR A 81 14.78 -8.63 -11.52
CA TYR A 81 14.09 -9.75 -12.16
C TYR A 81 13.01 -9.31 -13.14
N LEU A 82 12.60 -8.04 -13.11
CA LEU A 82 11.63 -7.53 -14.08
C LEU A 82 12.25 -7.34 -15.45
N VAL A 83 13.55 -7.00 -15.55
CA VAL A 83 14.22 -6.70 -16.82
C VAL A 83 13.40 -5.66 -17.63
N ASP A 84 12.88 -6.04 -18.80
CA ASP A 84 12.03 -5.19 -19.65
C ASP A 84 10.52 -5.46 -19.44
N LYS A 85 10.15 -6.37 -18.54
CA LYS A 85 8.75 -6.72 -18.25
C LYS A 85 8.07 -5.61 -17.45
N HIS A 86 6.77 -5.46 -17.65
CA HIS A 86 5.95 -4.48 -16.93
C HIS A 86 6.53 -3.05 -16.97
N MET A 87 7.14 -2.68 -18.10
CA MET A 87 7.80 -1.39 -18.30
C MET A 87 8.90 -1.08 -17.26
N ALA A 88 9.55 -2.09 -16.69
CA ALA A 88 10.57 -1.87 -15.65
C ALA A 88 11.83 -1.14 -16.14
N ALA A 89 12.22 -1.31 -17.40
CA ALA A 89 13.32 -0.54 -17.98
C ALA A 89 12.94 0.91 -18.35
N ASP A 90 11.65 1.27 -18.34
CA ASP A 90 11.17 2.58 -18.76
C ASP A 90 10.91 3.50 -17.55
N ASN A 91 11.74 4.52 -17.42
CA ASN A 91 11.65 5.53 -16.36
C ASN A 91 10.41 6.44 -16.45
N ALA A 92 9.65 6.38 -17.54
CA ALA A 92 8.37 7.07 -17.65
C ALA A 92 7.24 6.35 -16.89
N TYR A 93 7.40 5.06 -16.58
CA TYR A 93 6.36 4.25 -15.95
C TYR A 93 6.60 4.03 -14.46
N SER A 94 5.51 4.13 -13.71
CA SER A 94 5.38 3.70 -12.33
C SER A 94 4.55 2.42 -12.27
N ARG A 95 4.75 1.65 -11.20
CA ARG A 95 4.00 0.45 -10.88
C ARG A 95 3.47 0.57 -9.47
N ARG A 96 2.22 0.19 -9.27
CA ARG A 96 1.62 0.12 -7.94
C ARG A 96 0.93 -1.24 -7.79
N VAL A 97 1.13 -1.86 -6.64
CA VAL A 97 0.63 -3.20 -6.35
C VAL A 97 -0.21 -3.14 -5.08
N TRP A 98 -1.36 -3.80 -5.10
CA TRP A 98 -2.29 -3.93 -3.99
C TRP A 98 -2.57 -5.39 -3.70
N ILE A 99 -2.86 -5.69 -2.45
CA ILE A 99 -3.22 -7.02 -1.99
C ILE A 99 -4.43 -6.94 -1.07
N ASN A 100 -5.39 -7.83 -1.26
CA ASN A 100 -6.57 -7.91 -0.40
C ASN A 100 -6.21 -8.38 1.03
N GLU A 101 -7.15 -8.24 1.95
CA GLU A 101 -6.91 -8.45 3.38
C GLU A 101 -6.41 -9.87 3.74
N PRO A 102 -6.94 -10.98 3.18
CA PRO A 102 -6.39 -12.31 3.43
C PRO A 102 -4.90 -12.44 3.06
N GLY A 103 -4.52 -11.92 1.89
CA GLY A 103 -3.13 -11.97 1.44
C GLY A 103 -2.21 -11.06 2.24
N ALA A 104 -2.70 -9.86 2.62
CA ALA A 104 -1.97 -8.93 3.47
C ALA A 104 -1.58 -9.57 4.82
N ARG A 105 -2.55 -10.19 5.51
CA ARG A 105 -2.33 -10.85 6.81
C ARG A 105 -1.35 -12.01 6.73
N SER A 106 -1.49 -12.84 5.70
CA SER A 106 -0.57 -13.98 5.45
C SER A 106 0.88 -13.50 5.29
N ARG A 107 1.09 -12.43 4.52
CA ARG A 107 2.42 -11.82 4.35
C ARG A 107 2.98 -11.25 5.66
N GLU A 108 2.19 -10.54 6.44
CA GLU A 108 2.62 -9.99 7.74
C GLU A 108 2.98 -11.08 8.75
N ALA A 109 2.26 -12.20 8.71
CA ALA A 109 2.56 -13.38 9.50
C ALA A 109 3.82 -14.14 9.01
N GLY A 110 4.41 -13.73 7.87
CA GLY A 110 5.58 -14.37 7.30
C GLY A 110 5.29 -15.78 6.77
N GLU A 111 4.06 -16.04 6.33
CA GLU A 111 3.67 -17.34 5.81
C GLU A 111 4.36 -17.64 4.47
N ALA A 112 4.70 -18.91 4.25
CA ALA A 112 5.40 -19.33 3.04
C ALA A 112 4.50 -19.42 1.79
N SER A 113 3.17 -19.42 1.98
CA SER A 113 2.17 -19.49 0.92
C SER A 113 0.99 -18.59 1.27
N TYR A 114 0.41 -17.97 0.26
CA TYR A 114 -0.80 -17.17 0.41
C TYR A 114 -2.04 -18.08 0.51
N PRO A 115 -3.06 -17.69 1.30
CA PRO A 115 -4.29 -18.45 1.44
C PRO A 115 -5.15 -18.35 0.18
N LEU A 116 -6.04 -19.35 0.01
CA LEU A 116 -7.10 -19.36 -0.98
C LEU A 116 -7.89 -18.03 -0.98
N GLY A 117 -8.16 -17.47 -2.15
CA GLY A 117 -8.87 -16.20 -2.28
C GLY A 117 -7.98 -14.96 -2.09
N THR A 118 -6.67 -15.12 -1.93
CA THR A 118 -5.74 -13.99 -2.05
C THR A 118 -5.84 -13.39 -3.44
N VAL A 119 -6.02 -12.07 -3.52
CA VAL A 119 -6.05 -11.31 -4.76
C VAL A 119 -4.99 -10.21 -4.71
N ILE A 120 -4.17 -10.14 -5.75
CA ILE A 120 -3.18 -9.09 -5.94
C ILE A 120 -3.48 -8.38 -7.26
N VAL A 121 -3.57 -7.06 -7.22
CA VAL A 121 -3.74 -6.22 -8.42
C VAL A 121 -2.53 -5.35 -8.59
N LYS A 122 -2.03 -5.26 -9.83
CA LYS A 122 -0.94 -4.38 -10.22
C LYS A 122 -1.40 -3.45 -11.31
N GLU A 123 -1.06 -2.19 -11.15
CA GLU A 123 -1.11 -1.21 -12.23
C GLU A 123 0.29 -0.88 -12.73
N THR A 124 0.40 -0.63 -14.03
CA THR A 124 1.57 -0.03 -14.68
C THR A 124 1.08 1.19 -15.44
N PHE A 125 1.54 2.38 -15.04
CA PHE A 125 1.00 3.65 -15.54
C PHE A 125 2.07 4.72 -15.66
N THR A 126 1.78 5.74 -16.46
CA THR A 126 2.51 6.99 -16.57
C THR A 126 1.53 8.14 -16.39
N TRP A 127 1.97 9.36 -16.61
CA TRP A 127 1.16 10.57 -16.55
C TRP A 127 1.41 11.40 -17.80
N ASP A 128 0.37 12.03 -18.32
CA ASP A 128 0.51 13.01 -19.39
C ASP A 128 0.92 14.39 -18.85
N GLU A 129 1.20 15.33 -19.75
CA GLU A 129 1.60 16.70 -19.40
C GLU A 129 0.52 17.48 -18.62
N SER A 130 -0.73 17.02 -18.66
CA SER A 130 -1.85 17.61 -17.92
C SER A 130 -2.03 16.97 -16.53
N GLY A 131 -1.18 16.01 -16.16
CA GLY A 131 -1.28 15.29 -14.89
C GLY A 131 -2.37 14.23 -14.89
N ASN A 132 -2.89 13.80 -16.04
CA ASN A 132 -3.81 12.67 -16.10
C ASN A 132 -3.03 11.37 -16.16
N LYS A 133 -3.51 10.38 -15.40
CA LYS A 133 -2.94 9.04 -15.39
C LYS A 133 -3.19 8.35 -16.73
N GLN A 134 -2.19 7.62 -17.23
CA GLN A 134 -2.28 6.84 -18.46
C GLN A 134 -1.75 5.43 -18.19
N PHE A 135 -2.58 4.41 -18.42
CA PHE A 135 -2.12 3.03 -18.27
C PHE A 135 -1.20 2.60 -19.41
N ALA A 136 -0.27 1.71 -19.13
CA ALA A 136 0.50 1.05 -20.18
C ALA A 136 -0.45 0.31 -21.15
N ALA A 137 -0.21 0.47 -22.46
CA ALA A 137 -1.08 -0.08 -23.49
C ALA A 137 -1.28 -1.62 -23.37
N MET A 138 -0.25 -2.32 -22.90
CA MET A 138 -0.31 -3.74 -22.55
C MET A 138 0.02 -3.93 -21.08
N GLY A 139 -0.84 -4.64 -20.35
CA GLY A 139 -0.63 -4.93 -18.94
C GLY A 139 -0.74 -3.71 -18.02
N GLY A 140 -1.52 -2.71 -18.45
CA GLY A 140 -1.84 -1.52 -17.66
C GLY A 140 -2.45 -1.85 -16.30
N VAL A 141 -3.38 -2.81 -16.26
CA VAL A 141 -3.91 -3.40 -15.02
C VAL A 141 -3.88 -4.92 -15.13
N LEU A 142 -3.21 -5.57 -14.19
CA LEU A 142 -3.02 -7.02 -14.11
C LEU A 142 -3.49 -7.51 -12.75
N GLY A 143 -4.08 -8.71 -12.71
CA GLY A 143 -4.48 -9.37 -11.47
C GLY A 143 -3.86 -10.76 -11.34
N MET A 144 -3.71 -11.23 -10.11
CA MET A 144 -3.46 -12.64 -9.82
C MET A 144 -4.27 -13.09 -8.60
N VAL A 145 -4.79 -14.32 -8.66
CA VAL A 145 -5.64 -14.88 -7.61
C VAL A 145 -5.18 -16.29 -7.21
N LYS A 146 -5.07 -16.52 -5.90
CA LYS A 146 -4.80 -17.85 -5.35
C LYS A 146 -6.09 -18.67 -5.41
N ARG A 147 -6.24 -19.50 -6.44
CA ARG A 147 -7.47 -20.25 -6.76
C ARG A 147 -7.58 -21.61 -6.09
N GLY A 148 -6.45 -22.26 -5.78
CA GLY A 148 -6.46 -23.58 -5.13
C GLY A 148 -6.91 -24.73 -6.04
N GLY A 149 -7.41 -25.81 -5.42
CA GLY A 149 -7.88 -27.00 -6.11
C GLY A 149 -6.84 -27.70 -6.98
N ASN A 150 -7.28 -28.14 -8.17
CA ASN A 150 -6.40 -28.74 -9.17
C ASN A 150 -5.91 -27.73 -10.23
N PHE A 151 -6.31 -26.46 -10.09
CA PHE A 151 -5.94 -25.41 -11.02
C PHE A 151 -4.43 -25.12 -10.94
N ASN A 152 -3.80 -24.90 -12.10
CA ASN A 152 -2.42 -24.42 -12.27
C ASN A 152 -1.39 -24.93 -11.23
N LYS A 153 -1.28 -26.26 -11.03
CA LYS A 153 -0.40 -26.85 -10.00
C LYS A 153 1.05 -26.40 -10.13
N ASP A 154 1.56 -26.30 -11.35
CA ASP A 154 2.94 -25.85 -11.61
C ASP A 154 3.16 -24.36 -11.35
N GLY A 155 2.08 -23.58 -11.25
CA GLY A 155 2.09 -22.18 -10.84
C GLY A 155 1.49 -21.98 -9.46
N GLU A 156 1.66 -22.94 -8.56
CA GLU A 156 1.22 -22.89 -7.17
C GLU A 156 -0.26 -22.48 -7.02
N HIS A 157 -1.11 -22.94 -7.93
CA HIS A 157 -2.55 -22.67 -7.93
C HIS A 157 -2.96 -21.21 -8.17
N TRP A 158 -2.07 -20.40 -8.74
CA TRP A 158 -2.39 -19.04 -9.14
C TRP A 158 -3.12 -18.98 -10.48
N GLU A 159 -4.08 -18.07 -10.60
CA GLU A 159 -4.71 -17.66 -11.85
C GLU A 159 -4.33 -16.22 -12.16
N TRP A 160 -4.01 -15.95 -13.42
CA TRP A 160 -3.55 -14.64 -13.90
C TRP A 160 -4.66 -13.94 -14.68
N PHE A 161 -4.72 -12.62 -14.59
CA PHE A 161 -5.79 -11.81 -15.19
C PHE A 161 -5.21 -10.58 -15.90
N MET A 162 -5.75 -10.28 -17.08
CA MET A 162 -5.62 -8.98 -17.74
C MET A 162 -6.94 -8.23 -17.59
N LEU A 163 -6.90 -7.06 -16.97
CA LEU A 163 -8.10 -6.30 -16.62
C LEU A 163 -8.22 -5.06 -17.52
N ALA A 164 -9.44 -4.78 -17.99
CA ALA A 164 -9.76 -3.49 -18.59
C ALA A 164 -10.01 -2.47 -17.48
N SER A 165 -9.46 -1.27 -17.63
CA SER A 165 -9.75 -0.16 -16.74
C SER A 165 -9.72 1.15 -17.49
N ASP A 166 -10.68 2.02 -17.17
CA ASP A 166 -10.66 3.41 -17.61
C ASP A 166 -9.57 4.17 -16.83
N PRO A 167 -8.55 4.77 -17.46
CA PRO A 167 -7.53 5.52 -16.74
C PRO A 167 -8.06 6.72 -15.95
N ALA A 168 -9.16 7.34 -16.38
CA ALA A 168 -9.72 8.53 -15.75
C ALA A 168 -10.50 8.21 -14.47
N THR A 169 -11.46 7.29 -14.56
CA THR A 169 -12.27 6.86 -13.40
C THR A 169 -11.66 5.72 -12.63
N SER A 170 -10.77 4.97 -13.28
CA SER A 170 -10.14 3.77 -12.76
C SER A 170 -11.09 2.63 -12.39
N ALA A 171 -12.33 2.73 -12.85
CA ALA A 171 -13.27 1.65 -12.80
C ALA A 171 -12.72 0.47 -13.63
N LEU A 172 -12.92 -0.74 -13.12
CA LEU A 172 -12.67 -1.96 -13.88
C LEU A 172 -13.90 -2.26 -14.73
N GLU A 173 -13.70 -2.51 -16.02
CA GLU A 173 -14.80 -2.70 -16.98
C GLU A 173 -15.04 -4.18 -17.28
N GLU A 174 -13.97 -4.95 -17.45
CA GLU A 174 -14.03 -6.36 -17.82
C GLU A 174 -12.73 -7.12 -17.49
N ILE A 175 -12.84 -8.46 -17.42
CA ILE A 175 -11.70 -9.37 -17.49
C ILE A 175 -11.43 -9.63 -18.98
N LYS A 176 -10.36 -9.03 -19.53
CA LYS A 176 -9.99 -9.19 -20.94
C LYS A 176 -9.49 -10.60 -21.24
N ASP A 177 -8.72 -11.14 -20.32
CA ASP A 177 -8.15 -12.48 -20.42
C ASP A 177 -7.85 -13.04 -19.03
N ARG A 178 -7.88 -14.36 -18.91
CA ARG A 178 -7.50 -15.07 -17.69
C ARG A 178 -7.01 -16.47 -17.99
N GLY A 179 -6.10 -16.98 -17.16
CA GLY A 179 -5.65 -18.35 -17.26
C GLY A 179 -4.58 -18.73 -16.26
N GLY A 180 -4.26 -20.03 -16.21
CA GLY A 180 -3.16 -20.57 -15.43
C GLY A 180 -1.89 -20.69 -16.27
N ALA A 181 -1.36 -21.90 -16.37
CA ALA A 181 -0.11 -22.21 -17.09
C ALA A 181 -0.07 -21.82 -18.58
N SER A 182 -1.22 -21.62 -19.24
CA SER A 182 -1.28 -21.31 -20.68
C SER A 182 -1.46 -19.83 -21.00
N LEU A 183 -1.75 -18.96 -20.02
CA LEU A 183 -1.97 -17.55 -20.33
C LEU A 183 -0.68 -16.95 -20.92
N MET A 184 -0.80 -16.30 -22.08
CA MET A 184 0.32 -15.69 -22.80
C MET A 184 1.47 -16.69 -23.05
N ASP A 185 1.14 -17.89 -23.54
CA ASP A 185 2.08 -18.99 -23.77
C ASP A 185 2.89 -19.40 -22.52
N GLY A 186 2.28 -19.23 -21.33
CA GLY A 186 2.89 -19.55 -20.03
C GLY A 186 3.91 -18.52 -19.54
N MET A 187 3.97 -17.35 -20.17
CA MET A 187 4.92 -16.29 -19.80
C MET A 187 4.76 -15.84 -18.35
N CYS A 188 3.53 -15.75 -17.84
CA CYS A 188 3.25 -15.35 -16.46
C CYS A 188 3.83 -16.37 -15.46
N ASN A 189 3.46 -17.65 -15.59
CA ASN A 189 3.97 -18.74 -14.76
C ASN A 189 5.51 -18.79 -14.78
N SER A 190 6.11 -18.81 -15.97
CA SER A 190 7.56 -18.97 -16.11
C SER A 190 8.34 -17.84 -15.45
N CYS A 191 7.83 -16.60 -15.52
CA CYS A 191 8.48 -15.46 -14.89
C CYS A 191 8.29 -15.51 -13.37
N HIS A 192 7.05 -15.69 -12.91
CA HIS A 192 6.71 -15.64 -11.49
C HIS A 192 7.24 -16.83 -10.68
N ALA A 193 7.54 -17.97 -11.32
CA ALA A 193 8.25 -19.08 -10.67
C ALA A 193 9.63 -18.65 -10.12
N SER A 194 10.25 -17.61 -10.69
CA SER A 194 11.53 -17.08 -10.19
C SER A 194 11.41 -16.33 -8.86
N ALA A 195 10.20 -15.93 -8.45
CA ALA A 195 9.97 -15.28 -7.17
C ALA A 195 10.39 -16.17 -6.00
N ASN A 196 10.18 -17.48 -6.10
CA ASN A 196 10.54 -18.46 -5.07
C ASN A 196 12.06 -18.60 -4.86
N ALA A 197 12.87 -18.09 -5.80
CA ALA A 197 14.32 -18.08 -5.68
C ALA A 197 14.85 -16.77 -5.05
N GLN A 198 13.97 -15.81 -4.76
CA GLN A 198 14.35 -14.50 -4.21
C GLN A 198 14.24 -14.49 -2.70
N THR A 199 15.13 -13.72 -2.07
CA THR A 199 14.95 -13.34 -0.68
C THR A 199 13.64 -12.54 -0.57
N GLU A 200 12.75 -12.96 0.34
CA GLU A 200 11.41 -12.37 0.57
C GLU A 200 10.39 -12.55 -0.58
N GLY A 201 10.76 -13.23 -1.66
CA GLY A 201 9.81 -13.71 -2.66
C GLY A 201 9.33 -15.11 -2.32
N SER A 202 8.03 -15.37 -2.49
CA SER A 202 7.44 -16.67 -2.21
C SER A 202 6.13 -16.86 -2.96
N ASP A 203 5.76 -18.12 -3.17
CA ASP A 203 4.47 -18.52 -3.74
C ASP A 203 4.08 -17.71 -4.99
N MET A 204 4.99 -17.66 -5.97
CA MET A 204 4.80 -16.92 -7.24
C MET A 204 4.68 -15.40 -7.10
N VAL A 205 4.83 -14.84 -5.90
CA VAL A 205 4.78 -13.40 -5.62
C VAL A 205 6.19 -12.91 -5.33
N PHE A 206 6.68 -11.96 -6.14
CA PHE A 206 7.99 -11.33 -5.97
C PHE A 206 8.11 -10.63 -4.60
N ALA A 207 9.35 -10.39 -4.16
CA ALA A 207 9.60 -9.58 -2.98
C ALA A 207 9.04 -8.16 -3.16
N HIS A 208 8.36 -7.68 -2.13
CA HIS A 208 7.87 -6.31 -2.01
C HIS A 208 8.16 -5.82 -0.58
N PRO A 209 8.29 -4.50 -0.31
CA PRO A 209 8.49 -3.46 -1.31
C PRO A 209 9.76 -3.77 -2.13
N SER A 210 9.75 -3.39 -3.41
CA SER A 210 10.97 -3.52 -4.20
C SER A 210 12.00 -2.52 -3.67
N ASP A 211 13.20 -2.96 -3.31
CA ASP A 211 14.30 -2.05 -2.94
C ASP A 211 15.26 -1.87 -4.12
N ILE A 212 15.91 -0.71 -4.19
CA ILE A 212 16.87 -0.40 -5.23
C ILE A 212 18.28 -0.24 -4.64
N GLU A 213 19.22 -0.98 -5.20
CA GLU A 213 20.64 -0.76 -4.91
C GLU A 213 21.20 0.31 -5.87
N VAL A 214 21.60 1.45 -5.31
CA VAL A 214 22.25 2.53 -6.08
C VAL A 214 23.73 2.20 -6.24
N THR A 215 24.14 1.90 -7.48
CA THR A 215 25.53 1.61 -7.86
C THR A 215 26.25 2.86 -8.37
N ASP A 216 27.58 2.81 -8.51
CA ASP A 216 28.39 3.93 -9.01
C ASP A 216 27.97 4.42 -10.41
N GLY A 217 27.41 3.54 -11.24
CA GLY A 217 26.93 3.88 -12.57
C GLY A 217 25.53 4.50 -12.61
N PHE A 218 24.82 4.55 -11.47
CA PHE A 218 23.40 4.95 -11.44
C PHE A 218 23.16 6.39 -11.93
N PHE A 219 24.14 7.27 -11.71
CA PHE A 219 24.12 8.69 -12.05
C PHE A 219 24.93 9.03 -13.30
N ALA A 220 25.55 8.05 -13.98
CA ALA A 220 26.50 8.32 -15.05
C ALA A 220 25.90 9.11 -16.25
N ASP A 221 24.57 9.05 -16.41
CA ASP A 221 23.82 9.71 -17.48
C ASP A 221 22.96 10.89 -16.99
N TYR A 222 23.21 11.45 -15.79
CA TYR A 222 22.31 12.46 -15.22
C TYR A 222 22.05 13.68 -16.12
N ALA A 223 22.99 14.01 -16.99
CA ALA A 223 22.86 15.11 -17.94
C ALA A 223 21.77 14.88 -19.01
N THR A 224 21.30 13.64 -19.18
CA THR A 224 20.17 13.30 -20.07
C THR A 224 18.83 13.26 -19.34
N TRP A 225 18.82 13.45 -18.01
CA TRP A 225 17.60 13.46 -17.22
C TRP A 225 16.82 14.76 -17.42
N SER A 226 15.57 14.79 -16.96
CA SER A 226 14.72 15.98 -17.10
C SER A 226 15.15 17.08 -16.14
N VAL A 227 15.39 18.29 -16.64
CA VAL A 227 15.73 19.46 -15.83
C VAL A 227 14.45 20.02 -15.21
N ILE A 228 14.28 19.86 -13.89
CA ILE A 228 13.12 20.34 -13.14
C ILE A 228 13.32 21.73 -12.51
N GLN A 229 14.57 22.21 -12.45
CA GLN A 229 14.91 23.58 -12.06
C GLN A 229 16.27 23.97 -12.63
N ASN A 230 16.42 25.22 -13.07
CA ASN A 230 17.71 25.82 -13.40
C ASN A 230 17.68 27.30 -12.97
N THR A 231 18.36 27.66 -11.89
CA THR A 231 18.29 29.03 -11.35
C THR A 231 19.59 29.49 -10.67
N PRO A 232 19.97 30.76 -10.83
CA PRO A 232 20.98 31.42 -9.99
C PRO A 232 20.38 31.98 -8.68
N GLU A 233 19.05 32.06 -8.56
CA GLU A 233 18.39 32.77 -7.46
C GLU A 233 18.60 32.09 -6.12
N ASN A 234 18.98 32.82 -5.07
CA ASN A 234 19.09 32.27 -3.72
C ASN A 234 17.72 31.78 -3.22
N HIS A 235 17.64 30.52 -2.77
CA HIS A 235 16.40 30.00 -2.19
C HIS A 235 16.37 30.33 -0.69
N VAL A 236 15.33 31.02 -0.23
CA VAL A 236 15.23 31.53 1.15
C VAL A 236 15.37 30.43 2.22
N LEU A 237 14.96 29.20 1.91
CA LEU A 237 15.06 28.05 2.82
C LEU A 237 16.46 27.41 2.86
N LEU A 238 17.34 27.70 1.90
CA LEU A 238 18.63 27.01 1.77
C LEU A 238 19.77 27.72 2.54
N SER A 239 19.61 28.99 2.95
CA SER A 239 20.65 29.72 3.68
C SER A 239 22.05 29.61 3.02
N MET A 240 23.01 28.89 3.62
CA MET A 240 24.33 28.58 3.03
C MET A 240 24.42 27.16 2.41
N ALA A 241 23.40 26.32 2.53
CA ALA A 241 23.39 24.98 1.96
C ALA A 241 23.42 25.04 0.43
N HIS A 242 24.14 24.10 -0.20
CA HIS A 242 24.29 24.02 -1.66
C HIS A 242 24.74 25.34 -2.30
N LYS A 243 25.52 26.14 -1.57
CA LYS A 243 26.04 27.45 -2.01
C LYS A 243 24.93 28.42 -2.42
N SER A 244 23.73 28.32 -1.84
CA SER A 244 22.61 29.16 -2.25
C SER A 244 22.85 30.66 -2.07
N ALA A 245 23.71 31.05 -1.13
CA ALA A 245 24.10 32.43 -0.88
C ALA A 245 25.12 33.00 -1.88
N ASP A 246 25.70 32.18 -2.77
CA ASP A 246 26.69 32.63 -3.75
C ASP A 246 25.99 33.05 -5.06
N PRO A 247 25.94 34.36 -5.37
CA PRO A 247 25.25 34.87 -6.56
C PRO A 247 25.95 34.48 -7.87
N ASP A 248 27.20 34.03 -7.81
CA ASP A 248 27.99 33.62 -8.96
C ASP A 248 27.82 32.12 -9.28
N THR A 249 26.86 31.44 -8.62
CA THR A 249 26.58 30.02 -8.86
C THR A 249 25.22 29.78 -9.52
N ILE A 250 25.16 28.76 -10.38
CA ILE A 250 23.93 28.28 -11.01
C ILE A 250 23.61 26.89 -10.48
N ARG A 251 22.37 26.69 -10.03
CA ARG A 251 21.90 25.39 -9.56
C ARG A 251 20.95 24.78 -10.57
N THR A 252 21.28 23.57 -11.03
CA THR A 252 20.43 22.78 -11.92
C THR A 252 19.99 21.52 -11.20
N VAL A 253 18.68 21.29 -11.12
CA VAL A 253 18.06 20.11 -10.54
C VAL A 253 17.47 19.25 -11.63
N TYR A 254 17.80 17.97 -11.60
CA TYR A 254 17.42 16.94 -12.54
C TYR A 254 16.55 15.89 -11.83
N LYS A 255 15.56 15.34 -12.55
CA LYS A 255 14.74 14.22 -12.09
C LYS A 255 14.80 13.12 -13.15
N LYS A 256 15.24 11.93 -12.74
CA LYS A 256 15.42 10.79 -13.65
C LYS A 256 14.08 10.30 -14.19
N GLN A 257 13.12 10.12 -13.30
CA GLN A 257 11.74 9.73 -13.63
C GLN A 257 10.85 10.97 -13.55
N LEU A 258 10.76 11.74 -14.63
CA LEU A 258 9.95 12.97 -14.63
C LEU A 258 8.51 12.71 -14.18
N GLN A 259 7.95 11.57 -14.63
CA GLN A 259 6.61 11.10 -14.34
C GLN A 259 6.46 10.37 -12.99
N ALA A 260 7.52 10.35 -12.15
CA ALA A 260 7.40 9.86 -10.78
C ALA A 260 6.61 10.88 -9.93
N ASN A 261 5.32 10.61 -9.80
CA ASN A 261 4.38 11.43 -9.06
C ASN A 261 4.43 11.06 -7.56
N PRO A 262 4.77 12.00 -6.65
CA PRO A 262 4.49 11.84 -5.24
C PRO A 262 2.98 11.85 -5.07
N LYS A 263 2.40 10.67 -4.88
CA LYS A 263 0.96 10.43 -4.94
C LYS A 263 0.18 11.60 -4.33
N HIS A 264 -0.62 12.32 -5.11
CA HIS A 264 -1.70 13.16 -4.59
C HIS A 264 -3.05 12.63 -5.13
N THR A 265 -3.26 11.31 -5.01
CA THR A 265 -4.55 10.71 -5.34
C THR A 265 -5.36 10.49 -4.06
N PRO A 266 -6.63 10.92 -4.02
CA PRO A 266 -7.59 10.56 -3.00
C PRO A 266 -8.00 9.08 -3.16
N ASP A 267 -7.03 8.16 -3.21
CA ASP A 267 -7.25 6.73 -3.05
C ASP A 267 -7.25 6.48 -1.53
N THR A 268 -8.44 6.52 -0.95
CA THR A 268 -8.70 7.02 0.41
C THR A 268 -8.67 6.00 1.54
N TYR A 269 -8.06 4.83 1.34
CA TYR A 269 -7.98 3.80 2.38
C TYR A 269 -6.58 3.43 2.83
N ASN A 270 -5.53 3.88 2.13
CA ASN A 270 -4.16 3.76 2.61
C ASN A 270 -3.50 5.12 2.64
N VAL A 271 -3.31 5.61 3.86
CA VAL A 271 -2.49 6.77 4.23
C VAL A 271 -1.02 6.45 4.00
N ILE A 272 -0.67 5.95 2.83
CA ILE A 272 0.65 6.31 2.34
C ILE A 272 0.51 7.80 2.10
N ALA A 273 1.13 8.59 2.98
CA ALA A 273 1.35 10.02 2.80
C ALA A 273 1.77 10.27 1.33
N ASP A 274 1.58 11.49 0.83
CA ASP A 274 2.00 11.80 -0.53
C ASP A 274 3.50 11.47 -0.68
N VAL A 275 3.84 10.29 -1.24
CA VAL A 275 5.21 9.75 -1.32
C VAL A 275 5.56 9.45 -2.76
N TYR A 276 6.83 9.66 -3.07
CA TYR A 276 7.41 9.25 -4.33
C TYR A 276 7.50 7.72 -4.43
N PRO A 277 7.38 7.17 -5.65
CA PRO A 277 7.64 5.76 -5.88
C PRO A 277 9.11 5.44 -5.59
N ILE A 278 9.35 4.24 -5.07
CA ILE A 278 10.70 3.69 -4.92
C ILE A 278 11.40 3.70 -6.29
N GLY A 279 12.69 4.05 -6.32
CA GLY A 279 13.46 4.26 -7.54
C GLY A 279 13.47 5.71 -8.05
N THR A 280 12.65 6.60 -7.48
CA THR A 280 12.70 8.04 -7.79
C THR A 280 14.09 8.59 -7.48
N ALA A 281 14.72 9.24 -8.46
CA ALA A 281 16.02 9.87 -8.30
C ALA A 281 16.00 11.35 -8.68
N ILE A 282 16.55 12.17 -7.79
CA ILE A 282 16.74 13.61 -8.00
C ILE A 282 18.21 13.93 -7.80
N LEU A 283 18.78 14.70 -8.71
CA LEU A 283 20.18 15.13 -8.67
C LEU A 283 20.26 16.64 -8.83
N LYS A 284 21.14 17.28 -8.08
CA LYS A 284 21.41 18.70 -8.12
C LYS A 284 22.89 18.91 -8.43
N THR A 285 23.15 19.80 -9.38
CA THR A 285 24.49 20.31 -9.68
C THR A 285 24.57 21.78 -9.29
N VAL A 286 25.75 22.22 -8.86
CA VAL A 286 26.10 23.62 -8.69
C VAL A 286 27.27 23.92 -9.61
N ALA A 287 27.12 24.90 -10.49
CA ALA A 287 28.18 25.40 -11.36
C ALA A 287 28.62 26.80 -10.93
N ASP A 288 29.91 27.14 -11.08
CA ASP A 288 30.42 28.50 -10.87
C ASP A 288 30.16 29.43 -12.08
N ALA A 289 30.64 30.67 -11.98
CA ALA A 289 30.51 31.67 -13.05
C ALA A 289 31.19 31.28 -14.38
N THR A 290 32.10 30.30 -14.37
CA THR A 290 32.73 29.77 -15.59
C THR A 290 31.93 28.62 -16.21
N GLY A 291 30.90 28.13 -15.51
CA GLY A 291 30.13 26.96 -15.88
C GLY A 291 30.74 25.63 -15.42
N ALA A 292 31.84 25.67 -14.66
CA ALA A 292 32.44 24.45 -14.11
C ALA A 292 31.56 23.93 -12.97
N ILE A 293 31.23 22.64 -12.99
CA ILE A 293 30.47 22.00 -11.91
C ILE A 293 31.41 21.83 -10.70
N ILE A 294 31.00 22.37 -9.56
CA ILE A 294 31.79 22.43 -8.33
C ILE A 294 31.15 21.67 -7.16
N GLU A 295 29.92 21.18 -7.34
CA GLU A 295 29.19 20.35 -6.37
C GLU A 295 28.13 19.53 -7.10
N ILE A 296 28.00 18.25 -6.74
CA ILE A 296 26.90 17.39 -7.16
C ILE A 296 26.34 16.69 -5.92
N THR A 297 25.04 16.84 -5.69
CA THR A 297 24.31 16.15 -4.63
C THR A 297 23.12 15.40 -5.22
N ALA A 298 22.72 14.28 -4.64
CA ALA A 298 21.57 13.54 -5.11
C ALA A 298 20.80 12.87 -3.97
N MET A 299 19.57 12.46 -4.28
CA MET A 299 18.72 11.66 -3.41
C MET A 299 17.99 10.60 -4.22
N VAL A 300 17.85 9.40 -3.64
CA VAL A 300 17.12 8.28 -4.26
C VAL A 300 16.14 7.70 -3.25
N LYS A 301 14.88 7.51 -3.68
CA LYS A 301 13.85 6.85 -2.88
C LYS A 301 14.09 5.35 -2.90
N ARG A 302 14.31 4.76 -1.74
CA ARG A 302 14.49 3.31 -1.52
C ARG A 302 13.28 2.72 -0.81
N ALA A 303 13.34 1.42 -0.51
CA ALA A 303 12.34 0.79 0.35
C ALA A 303 12.22 1.53 1.71
N PRO A 304 11.01 1.61 2.30
CA PRO A 304 10.79 2.31 3.57
C PRO A 304 11.76 1.90 4.69
N ALA A 305 12.10 0.61 4.77
CA ALA A 305 13.02 0.05 5.77
C ALA A 305 14.46 0.60 5.69
N PHE A 306 14.88 1.19 4.57
CA PHE A 306 16.24 1.75 4.44
C PHE A 306 16.48 2.96 5.35
N ASN A 307 15.45 3.80 5.53
CA ASN A 307 15.51 5.04 6.30
C ASN A 307 14.11 5.35 6.86
N GLU A 308 13.67 4.54 7.81
CA GLU A 308 12.28 4.50 8.30
C GLU A 308 11.78 5.86 8.79
N ASP A 309 12.63 6.62 9.50
CA ASP A 309 12.29 7.94 10.03
C ASP A 309 12.20 9.03 8.94
N HIS A 310 12.74 8.76 7.74
CA HIS A 310 12.81 9.72 6.65
C HIS A 310 12.31 9.16 5.32
N GLY A 311 11.29 8.32 5.40
CA GLY A 311 10.55 7.84 4.22
C GLY A 311 11.41 7.03 3.25
N GLY A 312 12.50 6.40 3.67
CA GLY A 312 13.34 5.59 2.79
C GLY A 312 14.21 6.39 1.81
N TRP A 313 14.49 7.68 2.05
CA TRP A 313 15.43 8.44 1.20
C TRP A 313 16.89 8.12 1.53
N GLU A 314 17.70 7.86 0.50
CA GLU A 314 19.16 7.81 0.56
C GLU A 314 19.77 9.08 -0.04
N TRP A 315 20.78 9.65 0.61
CA TRP A 315 21.46 10.88 0.19
C TRP A 315 22.84 10.57 -0.37
N PHE A 316 23.31 11.38 -1.32
CA PHE A 316 24.58 11.20 -2.00
C PHE A 316 25.30 12.53 -2.22
N MET A 317 26.62 12.55 -2.03
CA MET A 317 27.52 13.50 -2.67
C MET A 317 28.30 12.76 -3.76
N LEU A 318 28.43 13.39 -4.92
CA LEU A 318 29.13 12.84 -6.07
C LEU A 318 30.34 13.72 -6.38
N ASP A 319 31.39 13.12 -6.91
CA ASP A 319 32.58 13.83 -7.37
C ASP A 319 32.22 14.71 -8.58
N PRO A 320 32.37 16.05 -8.52
CA PRO A 320 32.04 16.94 -9.64
C PRO A 320 32.77 16.63 -10.96
N ALA A 321 33.96 16.01 -10.89
CA ALA A 321 34.75 15.70 -12.08
C ALA A 321 34.29 14.43 -12.80
N THR A 322 33.74 13.45 -12.06
CA THR A 322 33.42 12.12 -12.59
C THR A 322 31.94 11.78 -12.52
N ALA A 323 31.17 12.52 -11.72
CA ALA A 323 29.82 12.15 -11.25
C ALA A 323 29.77 10.76 -10.60
N GLY A 324 30.90 10.25 -10.12
CA GLY A 324 30.96 9.01 -9.35
C GLY A 324 30.46 9.23 -7.93
N VAL A 325 29.74 8.24 -7.39
CA VAL A 325 29.33 8.25 -5.98
C VAL A 325 30.58 8.22 -5.10
N MET A 326 30.70 9.15 -4.16
CA MET A 326 31.77 9.12 -3.17
C MET A 326 31.37 8.17 -2.04
N PRO A 327 32.03 7.01 -1.82
CA PRO A 327 31.53 5.97 -0.93
C PRO A 327 31.36 6.41 0.53
N GLU A 328 32.21 7.32 1.00
CA GLU A 328 32.17 7.88 2.36
C GLU A 328 31.09 8.96 2.52
N MET A 329 30.46 9.40 1.43
CA MET A 329 29.52 10.52 1.38
C MET A 329 28.15 10.09 0.80
N ARG A 330 27.66 8.91 1.21
CA ARG A 330 26.30 8.45 0.93
C ARG A 330 25.64 7.84 2.16
N GLY A 331 24.32 7.71 2.14
CA GLY A 331 23.54 6.93 3.11
C GLY A 331 22.38 7.69 3.75
N ALA A 332 21.61 6.98 4.58
CA ALA A 332 20.43 7.50 5.26
C ALA A 332 20.74 8.71 6.17
N GLY A 333 21.88 8.68 6.87
CA GLY A 333 22.27 9.73 7.83
C GLY A 333 23.41 10.63 7.38
N LEU A 334 23.56 10.84 6.07
CA LEU A 334 24.65 11.62 5.48
C LEU A 334 24.85 12.97 6.19
N GLY A 335 26.10 13.23 6.61
CA GLY A 335 26.47 14.46 7.30
C GLY A 335 25.83 14.60 8.69
N ASN A 336 25.69 13.51 9.45
CA ASN A 336 25.01 13.48 10.75
C ASN A 336 23.55 13.95 10.65
N ASN A 337 22.78 13.34 9.72
CA ASN A 337 21.39 13.69 9.42
C ASN A 337 21.17 15.12 8.86
N MET A 338 22.21 15.84 8.46
CA MET A 338 22.10 17.20 7.93
C MET A 338 21.11 17.29 6.76
N CYS A 339 21.13 16.31 5.84
CA CYS A 339 20.19 16.27 4.71
C CYS A 339 18.74 16.09 5.18
N ASN A 340 18.49 15.10 6.05
CA ASN A 340 17.16 14.84 6.59
C ASN A 340 16.59 16.06 7.32
N THR A 341 17.39 16.72 8.17
CA THR A 341 16.96 17.88 8.95
C THR A 341 16.50 19.04 8.08
N CYS A 342 17.13 19.28 6.92
CA CYS A 342 16.68 20.31 6.00
C CYS A 342 15.48 19.83 5.19
N HIS A 343 15.51 18.61 4.66
CA HIS A 343 14.50 18.12 3.74
C HIS A 343 13.16 17.78 4.39
N ILE A 344 13.11 17.54 5.71
CA ILE A 344 11.84 17.41 6.45
C ILE A 344 10.97 18.67 6.35
N ALA A 345 11.54 19.84 6.07
CA ALA A 345 10.77 21.07 5.84
C ALA A 345 9.86 20.99 4.59
N ALA A 346 10.13 20.05 3.68
CA ALA A 346 9.27 19.75 2.54
C ALA A 346 8.04 18.90 2.92
N THR A 347 8.04 18.20 4.07
CA THR A 347 6.90 17.37 4.51
C THR A 347 5.90 18.12 5.37
N GLY A 348 5.97 19.46 5.41
CA GLY A 348 5.11 20.29 6.25
C GLY A 348 3.62 20.15 5.90
N PRO A 349 2.71 20.35 6.87
CA PRO A 349 1.28 20.05 6.76
C PRO A 349 0.53 20.86 5.69
N SER A 350 1.14 21.93 5.17
CA SER A 350 0.53 22.76 4.14
C SER A 350 0.91 22.35 2.72
N GLY A 351 1.84 21.39 2.54
CA GLY A 351 2.39 21.02 1.23
C GLY A 351 3.01 22.21 0.46
N LEU A 352 3.16 23.39 1.09
CA LEU A 352 3.55 24.63 0.42
C LEU A 352 5.00 24.58 -0.04
N ASN A 353 5.84 23.85 0.69
CA ASN A 353 7.27 23.77 0.42
C ASN A 353 7.66 22.58 -0.45
N GLY A 354 6.81 21.56 -0.57
CA GLY A 354 7.17 20.30 -1.19
C GLY A 354 6.33 19.13 -0.69
N VAL A 355 6.85 17.93 -0.91
CA VAL A 355 6.21 16.66 -0.58
C VAL A 355 7.27 15.57 -0.43
N ASP A 356 7.11 14.67 0.56
CA ASP A 356 8.01 13.53 0.81
C ASP A 356 9.50 13.87 0.64
N TYR A 357 9.97 14.83 1.44
CA TYR A 357 11.36 15.30 1.46
C TYR A 357 11.86 15.99 0.18
N VAL A 358 11.01 16.21 -0.83
CA VAL A 358 11.36 16.90 -2.07
C VAL A 358 10.70 18.27 -2.12
N PHE A 359 11.50 19.33 -2.28
CA PHE A 359 11.00 20.69 -2.40
C PHE A 359 10.31 20.95 -3.75
N LYS A 360 9.47 21.99 -3.81
CA LYS A 360 8.87 22.43 -5.09
C LYS A 360 9.94 22.89 -6.07
N HIS A 361 9.80 22.43 -7.32
CA HIS A 361 10.64 22.81 -8.43
C HIS A 361 9.75 23.27 -9.59
N PRO A 362 10.04 24.41 -10.24
CA PRO A 362 9.12 25.07 -11.18
C PRO A 362 8.74 24.22 -12.40
N ASN A 363 9.61 23.29 -12.82
CA ASN A 363 9.34 22.41 -13.96
C ASN A 363 9.07 20.96 -13.52
N ASP A 364 8.89 20.68 -12.23
CA ASP A 364 8.36 19.38 -11.80
C ASP A 364 6.83 19.37 -11.96
N PRO A 365 6.27 18.48 -12.79
CA PRO A 365 4.84 18.48 -13.11
C PRO A 365 3.94 18.21 -11.90
N PHE A 366 4.44 17.58 -10.82
CA PHE A 366 3.57 17.14 -9.72
C PHE A 366 3.71 17.96 -8.44
N VAL A 367 4.80 18.70 -8.28
CA VAL A 367 5.01 19.47 -7.04
C VAL A 367 4.37 20.86 -7.12
N ASN A 368 3.98 21.30 -8.33
CA ASN A 368 3.29 22.57 -8.57
C ASN A 368 1.79 22.44 -8.85
N MET A 369 1.23 21.22 -8.81
CA MET A 369 -0.22 21.09 -8.83
C MET A 369 -0.71 21.69 -7.52
N GLY A 370 -1.24 22.92 -7.58
CA GLY A 370 -1.95 23.53 -6.46
C GLY A 370 -3.10 22.62 -6.02
N GLU A 371 -3.70 22.92 -4.87
CA GLU A 371 -4.88 22.18 -4.39
C GLU A 371 -5.82 21.89 -5.57
N PRO A 372 -6.26 20.63 -5.76
CA PRO A 372 -7.09 20.29 -6.90
C PRO A 372 -8.26 21.26 -6.95
N VAL A 373 -8.42 21.96 -8.08
CA VAL A 373 -9.60 22.77 -8.33
C VAL A 373 -10.76 21.80 -8.32
N VAL A 374 -11.49 21.75 -7.20
CA VAL A 374 -12.66 20.87 -7.04
C VAL A 374 -13.60 21.21 -8.20
N PRO A 375 -13.81 20.29 -9.16
CA PRO A 375 -14.71 20.57 -10.26
C PRO A 375 -16.10 20.83 -9.67
N GLU A 376 -16.72 21.93 -10.09
CA GLU A 376 -18.10 22.27 -9.74
C GLU A 376 -19.00 21.07 -10.10
N VAL A 377 -19.57 20.43 -9.08
CA VAL A 377 -20.36 19.21 -9.23
C VAL A 377 -21.55 19.53 -10.14
N ALA A 378 -21.60 18.88 -11.31
CA ALA A 378 -22.74 18.98 -12.20
C ALA A 378 -24.00 18.46 -11.49
N PRO A 379 -25.17 19.10 -11.68
CA PRO A 379 -26.40 18.71 -11.01
C PRO A 379 -26.77 17.25 -11.33
N GLU A 380 -27.08 16.52 -10.27
CA GLU A 380 -27.51 15.13 -10.26
C GLU A 380 -28.69 14.91 -11.23
N PRO A 381 -28.60 13.94 -12.19
CA PRO A 381 -29.74 13.61 -13.02
C PRO A 381 -30.81 12.88 -12.18
N ALA A 382 -32.06 13.30 -12.35
CA ALA A 382 -33.20 12.75 -11.64
C ALA A 382 -33.31 11.22 -11.80
N ALA A 383 -33.32 10.52 -10.67
CA ALA A 383 -33.45 9.07 -10.60
C ALA A 383 -34.76 8.59 -11.23
N ALA A 384 -34.66 7.62 -12.13
CA ALA A 384 -35.80 6.82 -12.60
C ALA A 384 -35.96 5.61 -11.65
N GLU A 385 -37.19 5.41 -11.16
CA GLU A 385 -37.55 4.26 -10.33
C GLU A 385 -37.51 2.96 -11.15
N GLU A 386 -36.65 2.02 -10.75
CA GLU A 386 -36.63 0.66 -11.28
C GLU A 386 -37.13 -0.31 -10.20
N THR A 387 -38.21 -1.03 -10.50
CA THR A 387 -38.84 -2.03 -9.63
C THR A 387 -38.14 -3.39 -9.78
N VAL A 388 -37.51 -3.89 -8.72
CA VAL A 388 -36.92 -5.24 -8.67
C VAL A 388 -37.87 -6.24 -8.01
N ALA A 389 -38.05 -7.40 -8.67
CA ALA A 389 -38.87 -8.50 -8.21
C ALA A 389 -38.17 -9.36 -7.14
N VAL A 390 -38.95 -9.78 -6.14
CA VAL A 390 -38.51 -10.57 -4.97
C VAL A 390 -38.37 -12.05 -5.34
N ALA A 391 -37.20 -12.64 -5.04
CA ALA A 391 -36.96 -14.09 -5.11
C ALA A 391 -37.06 -14.74 -3.70
N GLU A 392 -37.55 -15.98 -3.66
CA GLU A 392 -37.82 -16.77 -2.46
C GLU A 392 -36.55 -17.25 -1.71
N PRO A 393 -36.64 -17.48 -0.38
CA PRO A 393 -35.47 -17.79 0.45
C PRO A 393 -35.06 -19.26 0.37
N VAL A 394 -33.75 -19.50 0.22
CA VAL A 394 -33.11 -20.81 0.34
C VAL A 394 -32.66 -21.02 1.78
N ALA A 395 -32.88 -22.23 2.30
CA ALA A 395 -32.63 -22.62 3.69
C ALA A 395 -31.15 -22.50 4.09
N ALA A 396 -30.90 -21.88 5.25
CA ALA A 396 -29.59 -21.67 5.83
C ALA A 396 -29.01 -22.97 6.41
N GLU A 397 -27.76 -23.28 6.04
CA GLU A 397 -26.93 -24.26 6.73
C GLU A 397 -26.36 -23.67 8.04
N GLU A 398 -26.16 -24.56 9.01
CA GLU A 398 -25.77 -24.27 10.39
C GLU A 398 -24.29 -23.85 10.47
N PRO A 399 -23.94 -22.66 11.03
CA PRO A 399 -22.57 -22.18 11.03
C PRO A 399 -21.72 -22.86 12.11
N ALA A 400 -20.47 -23.18 11.72
CA ALA A 400 -19.42 -23.69 12.59
C ALA A 400 -19.15 -22.75 13.79
N ALA A 401 -18.74 -23.35 14.91
CA ALA A 401 -18.55 -22.69 16.20
C ALA A 401 -17.64 -21.45 16.13
N ALA A 402 -18.23 -20.28 16.39
CA ALA A 402 -17.56 -18.98 16.42
C ALA A 402 -16.50 -18.91 17.52
N THR A 403 -15.25 -18.68 17.14
CA THR A 403 -14.28 -18.01 18.01
C THR A 403 -14.87 -16.66 18.40
N SER A 404 -14.81 -16.30 19.68
CA SER A 404 -15.52 -15.13 20.22
C SER A 404 -15.08 -13.84 19.51
N ASN A 405 -15.92 -13.34 18.59
CA ASN A 405 -15.80 -12.06 17.89
C ASN A 405 -16.05 -10.87 18.83
N LEU A 406 -15.43 -10.88 20.01
CA LEU A 406 -15.50 -9.77 20.96
C LEU A 406 -14.63 -8.64 20.41
N GLY A 407 -15.24 -7.46 20.29
CA GLY A 407 -14.49 -6.25 19.98
C GLY A 407 -13.63 -5.81 21.17
N PRO A 408 -12.87 -4.71 21.03
CA PRO A 408 -11.98 -4.18 22.06
C PRO A 408 -12.66 -3.89 23.40
N ALA A 409 -13.98 -3.65 23.39
CA ALA A 409 -14.81 -3.35 24.56
C ALA A 409 -14.30 -2.17 25.42
N ALA A 410 -13.45 -1.31 24.85
CA ALA A 410 -12.79 -0.22 25.54
C ALA A 410 -12.28 0.82 24.53
N PHE A 411 -12.15 2.07 24.99
CA PHE A 411 -11.40 3.09 24.27
C PHE A 411 -9.92 2.69 24.19
N LYS A 412 -9.34 2.83 23.00
CA LYS A 412 -7.91 2.69 22.76
C LYS A 412 -7.39 4.00 22.19
N ALA A 413 -6.38 4.61 22.80
CA ALA A 413 -5.87 5.91 22.37
C ALA A 413 -5.23 5.87 20.97
N ASP A 414 -4.74 4.71 20.53
CA ASP A 414 -4.16 4.45 19.22
C ASP A 414 -5.19 3.97 18.18
N PHE A 415 -6.48 4.15 18.41
CA PHE A 415 -7.57 3.67 17.53
C PHE A 415 -7.41 4.02 16.05
N ALA A 416 -6.77 5.17 15.73
CA ALA A 416 -6.57 5.59 14.35
C ALA A 416 -5.51 4.79 13.60
N THR A 417 -4.57 4.15 14.32
CA THR A 417 -3.48 3.33 13.77
C THR A 417 -3.57 1.87 14.19
N SER A 418 -4.50 1.53 15.09
CA SER A 418 -4.70 0.20 15.63
C SER A 418 -5.38 -0.73 14.60
N PRO A 419 -4.90 -1.97 14.41
CA PRO A 419 -5.54 -2.94 13.52
C PRO A 419 -6.90 -3.44 14.04
N GLU A 420 -7.27 -3.09 15.28
CA GLU A 420 -8.55 -3.45 15.88
C GLU A 420 -9.70 -2.54 15.45
N PHE A 421 -9.41 -1.47 14.70
CA PHE A 421 -10.39 -0.50 14.25
C PHE A 421 -10.26 -0.22 12.75
N TYR A 422 -11.37 0.15 12.12
CA TYR A 422 -11.44 0.64 10.75
C TYR A 422 -12.31 1.90 10.70
N THR A 423 -12.20 2.71 9.65
CA THR A 423 -13.09 3.86 9.42
C THR A 423 -13.54 3.86 7.99
N ASN A 424 -14.83 4.11 7.76
CA ASN A 424 -15.34 4.35 6.41
C ASN A 424 -15.12 5.80 5.96
N MET A 425 -14.69 6.69 6.88
CA MET A 425 -14.64 8.13 6.65
C MET A 425 -13.22 8.58 6.29
N ILE A 426 -13.12 9.40 5.26
CA ILE A 426 -11.84 9.87 4.71
C ILE A 426 -11.26 11.01 5.55
N ALA A 427 -12.10 11.99 5.86
CA ALA A 427 -11.76 13.18 6.63
C ALA A 427 -12.85 13.46 7.66
N LEU A 428 -12.66 14.52 8.45
CA LEU A 428 -13.77 15.11 9.19
C LEU A 428 -14.86 15.51 8.19
N ASN A 429 -16.08 15.04 8.44
CA ASN A 429 -17.22 15.29 7.59
C ASN A 429 -18.23 16.18 8.32
N SER A 430 -18.50 17.37 7.78
CA SER A 430 -19.46 18.36 8.28
C SER A 430 -20.86 18.23 7.66
N SER A 431 -21.05 17.33 6.68
CA SER A 431 -22.24 17.25 5.83
C SER A 431 -23.45 16.56 6.44
N ASN A 432 -23.48 16.33 7.76
CA ASN A 432 -24.61 15.65 8.40
C ASN A 432 -25.45 16.59 9.30
N PRO A 433 -26.05 17.69 8.79
CA PRO A 433 -27.05 18.42 9.55
C PRO A 433 -28.34 17.58 9.69
N PRO A 434 -28.98 17.50 10.87
CA PRO A 434 -28.71 18.25 12.11
C PRO A 434 -27.95 17.41 13.16
N SER A 435 -26.72 16.99 12.87
CA SER A 435 -25.83 16.42 13.88
C SER A 435 -25.40 17.51 14.87
N PRO A 436 -25.50 17.29 16.19
CA PRO A 436 -24.99 18.23 17.19
C PRO A 436 -23.46 18.30 17.22
N HIS A 437 -22.76 17.46 16.44
CA HIS A 437 -21.31 17.28 16.47
C HIS A 437 -20.58 17.94 15.29
N ASN A 438 -21.16 18.97 14.65
CA ASN A 438 -20.57 19.75 13.55
C ASN A 438 -19.76 18.91 12.52
N ALA A 439 -18.42 18.78 12.64
CA ALA A 439 -17.61 17.88 11.81
C ALA A 439 -17.13 16.63 12.57
N VAL A 440 -17.27 15.44 11.97
CA VAL A 440 -16.91 14.17 12.65
C VAL A 440 -16.10 13.22 11.78
N LYS A 441 -15.29 12.37 12.41
CA LYS A 441 -14.68 11.17 11.79
C LYS A 441 -14.85 10.00 12.74
N ILE A 442 -15.34 8.86 12.24
CA ILE A 442 -15.77 7.73 13.08
C ILE A 442 -14.99 6.47 12.72
N TRP A 443 -14.41 5.83 13.74
CA TRP A 443 -13.78 4.53 13.69
C TRP A 443 -14.67 3.51 14.39
N TYR A 444 -14.73 2.30 13.84
CA TYR A 444 -15.47 1.17 14.36
C TYR A 444 -14.52 0.01 14.60
N SER A 445 -14.79 -0.81 15.60
CA SER A 445 -14.00 -2.01 15.85
C SER A 445 -14.19 -3.05 14.74
N ILE A 446 -13.12 -3.79 14.43
CA ILE A 446 -13.07 -4.70 13.28
C ILE A 446 -14.09 -5.85 13.36
N ASN A 447 -14.49 -6.23 14.58
CA ASN A 447 -15.47 -7.31 14.83
C ASN A 447 -16.87 -7.03 14.27
N MET A 448 -17.16 -5.79 13.85
CA MET A 448 -18.41 -5.45 13.16
C MET A 448 -18.25 -5.21 11.65
N GLN A 449 -17.03 -5.27 11.10
CA GLN A 449 -16.75 -4.89 9.71
C GLN A 449 -17.49 -5.77 8.71
N GLU A 450 -17.39 -7.10 8.86
CA GLU A 450 -18.04 -8.05 7.94
C GLU A 450 -19.57 -7.90 7.98
N MET A 451 -20.14 -7.70 9.17
CA MET A 451 -21.57 -7.47 9.35
C MET A 451 -22.02 -6.17 8.69
N ALA A 452 -21.26 -5.09 8.87
CA ALA A 452 -21.56 -3.81 8.24
C ALA A 452 -21.44 -3.87 6.71
N ALA A 453 -20.42 -4.56 6.19
CA ALA A 453 -20.23 -4.79 4.76
C ALA A 453 -21.37 -5.61 4.14
N ALA A 454 -21.94 -6.56 4.90
CA ALA A 454 -23.12 -7.32 4.53
C ALA A 454 -24.44 -6.52 4.62
N GLY A 455 -24.38 -5.22 4.96
CA GLY A 455 -25.55 -4.36 5.10
C GLY A 455 -26.33 -4.55 6.40
N SER A 456 -25.78 -5.25 7.39
CA SER A 456 -26.40 -5.37 8.70
C SER A 456 -26.54 -4.00 9.36
N THR A 457 -27.69 -3.79 10.01
CA THR A 457 -27.99 -2.60 10.80
C THR A 457 -27.98 -2.91 12.30
N GLY A 458 -27.36 -4.03 12.69
CA GLY A 458 -27.36 -4.57 14.05
C GLY A 458 -28.41 -5.67 14.28
N PRO A 459 -28.53 -6.20 15.51
CA PRO A 459 -27.78 -5.80 16.70
C PRO A 459 -26.28 -6.11 16.57
N TRP A 460 -25.44 -5.19 17.06
CA TRP A 460 -23.99 -5.36 17.02
C TRP A 460 -23.50 -6.30 18.14
N PRO A 461 -22.42 -7.07 17.91
CA PRO A 461 -21.89 -7.99 18.92
C PRO A 461 -21.31 -7.25 20.13
N GLU A 462 -21.30 -7.92 21.29
CA GLU A 462 -20.66 -7.40 22.51
C GLU A 462 -19.19 -7.01 22.24
N GLY A 463 -18.76 -5.91 22.84
CA GLY A 463 -17.42 -5.34 22.68
C GLY A 463 -17.25 -4.46 21.45
N THR A 464 -18.26 -4.39 20.57
CA THR A 464 -18.27 -3.43 19.46
C THR A 464 -18.04 -2.02 19.99
N THR A 465 -17.03 -1.33 19.46
CA THR A 465 -16.61 -0.01 19.92
C THR A 465 -16.61 0.95 18.74
N SER A 466 -17.29 2.09 18.89
CA SER A 466 -17.28 3.20 17.95
C SER A 466 -16.59 4.40 18.60
N ILE A 467 -15.54 4.92 17.97
CA ILE A 467 -14.78 6.09 18.44
C ILE A 467 -14.96 7.20 17.41
N LYS A 468 -15.43 8.36 17.84
CA LYS A 468 -15.71 9.50 16.99
C LYS A 468 -14.83 10.67 17.41
N GLN A 469 -13.99 11.16 16.51
CA GLN A 469 -13.37 12.47 16.67
C GLN A 469 -14.37 13.55 16.22
N VAL A 470 -14.44 14.63 16.99
CA VAL A 470 -15.40 15.71 16.81
C VAL A 470 -14.68 17.06 16.82
N ASP A 471 -15.02 17.90 15.85
CA ASP A 471 -14.66 19.31 15.73
C ASP A 471 -15.94 20.13 15.91
N MET A 472 -16.08 20.77 17.07
CA MET A 472 -17.31 21.40 17.57
C MET A 472 -17.44 22.86 17.16
N ALA A 473 -16.36 23.60 16.86
CA ALA A 473 -16.45 25.04 16.56
C ALA A 473 -15.21 25.67 15.90
N PRO A 474 -15.41 26.50 14.86
CA PRO A 474 -16.17 26.25 13.64
C PRO A 474 -15.34 25.38 12.66
N ALA A 475 -15.48 24.05 12.70
CA ALA A 475 -14.95 23.12 11.70
C ALA A 475 -13.52 23.48 11.22
N ASP A 476 -12.65 23.87 12.15
CA ASP A 476 -11.33 24.43 11.86
C ASP A 476 -10.27 23.33 11.65
N GLY A 477 -10.71 22.07 11.71
CA GLY A 477 -9.88 20.87 11.60
C GLY A 477 -9.28 20.44 12.93
N VAL A 478 -9.53 21.17 14.02
CA VAL A 478 -9.05 20.82 15.36
C VAL A 478 -10.05 19.89 16.03
N ILE A 479 -9.55 18.76 16.52
CA ILE A 479 -10.37 17.85 17.32
C ILE A 479 -10.55 18.47 18.70
N ASP A 480 -11.79 18.81 19.05
CA ASP A 480 -12.15 19.32 20.37
C ASP A 480 -12.46 18.18 21.34
N GLU A 481 -13.05 17.11 20.82
CA GLU A 481 -13.68 16.07 21.62
C GLU A 481 -13.61 14.70 20.92
N ILE A 482 -13.46 13.64 21.71
CA ILE A 482 -13.58 12.26 21.26
C ILE A 482 -14.77 11.63 21.98
N VAL A 483 -15.75 11.15 21.22
CA VAL A 483 -16.94 10.47 21.75
C VAL A 483 -16.83 8.98 21.51
N VAL A 484 -17.08 8.16 22.53
CA VAL A 484 -16.93 6.70 22.45
C VAL A 484 -18.26 6.03 22.79
N MET A 485 -18.61 5.01 22.01
CA MET A 485 -19.75 4.13 22.25
C MET A 485 -19.26 2.68 22.31
N ILE A 486 -19.68 1.92 23.31
CA ILE A 486 -19.29 0.52 23.49
C ILE A 486 -20.54 -0.35 23.69
N LYS A 487 -20.67 -1.41 22.92
CA LYS A 487 -21.74 -2.41 23.07
C LYS A 487 -21.41 -3.30 24.26
N MET A 488 -22.15 -3.14 25.34
CA MET A 488 -21.95 -3.89 26.58
C MET A 488 -22.64 -5.26 26.53
N ALA A 489 -22.35 -6.10 27.53
CA ALA A 489 -23.06 -7.35 27.74
C ALA A 489 -24.58 -7.13 27.86
N ALA A 490 -25.34 -8.08 27.34
CA ALA A 490 -26.79 -8.05 27.38
C ALA A 490 -27.30 -7.88 28.83
N GLY A 491 -28.19 -6.92 29.05
CA GLY A 491 -28.71 -6.60 30.39
C GLY A 491 -28.13 -5.32 31.00
N TYR A 492 -27.08 -4.75 30.42
CA TYR A 492 -26.49 -3.49 30.88
C TYR A 492 -27.49 -2.33 30.80
N ASP A 493 -28.10 -2.13 29.62
CA ASP A 493 -29.08 -1.07 29.38
C ASP A 493 -30.09 -1.47 28.29
N THR A 494 -30.90 -2.48 28.61
CA THR A 494 -31.83 -3.10 27.66
C THR A 494 -32.82 -2.14 27.01
N ALA A 495 -33.15 -1.03 27.67
CA ALA A 495 -34.00 0.02 27.12
C ALA A 495 -33.34 0.78 25.96
N ASN A 496 -32.00 0.82 25.92
CA ASN A 496 -31.20 1.59 24.97
C ASN A 496 -30.17 0.73 24.23
N GLY A 497 -30.49 -0.55 24.01
CA GLY A 497 -29.66 -1.46 23.22
C GLY A 497 -28.32 -1.82 23.85
N ASP A 498 -28.20 -1.76 25.18
CA ASP A 498 -26.99 -2.13 25.93
C ASP A 498 -25.73 -1.31 25.56
N TRP A 499 -25.91 -0.05 25.13
CA TRP A 499 -24.80 0.84 24.79
C TRP A 499 -24.28 1.63 26.00
N TYR A 500 -22.97 1.63 26.18
CA TYR A 500 -22.21 2.54 27.05
C TYR A 500 -21.73 3.74 26.24
N TYR A 501 -21.76 4.93 26.83
CA TYR A 501 -21.33 6.19 26.21
C TYR A 501 -20.32 6.90 27.10
N GLU A 502 -19.30 7.50 26.51
CA GLU A 502 -18.40 8.43 27.20
C GLU A 502 -17.88 9.51 26.25
N ALA A 503 -17.39 10.60 26.82
CA ALA A 503 -16.75 11.68 26.11
C ALA A 503 -15.35 11.92 26.68
N ARG A 504 -14.41 12.29 25.81
CA ARG A 504 -13.01 12.52 26.12
C ARG A 504 -12.56 13.84 25.49
N ASP A 505 -11.56 14.49 26.07
CA ASP A 505 -10.89 15.60 25.41
C ASP A 505 -10.10 15.13 24.18
N ALA A 506 -9.54 16.08 23.43
CA ALA A 506 -8.70 15.83 22.26
C ALA A 506 -7.49 14.91 22.52
N ASN A 507 -7.03 14.82 23.78
CA ASN A 507 -5.91 13.96 24.19
C ASN A 507 -6.37 12.58 24.66
N GLY A 508 -7.67 12.29 24.61
CA GLY A 508 -8.25 11.02 25.07
C GLY A 508 -8.52 10.95 26.58
N THR A 509 -8.42 12.07 27.31
CA THR A 509 -8.73 12.12 28.75
C THR A 509 -10.24 12.11 28.96
N LEU A 510 -10.74 11.23 29.83
CA LEU A 510 -12.16 11.12 30.14
C LEU A 510 -12.71 12.42 30.75
N LEU A 511 -13.77 12.96 30.14
CA LEU A 511 -14.52 14.10 30.67
C LEU A 511 -15.52 13.58 31.71
N THR A 512 -15.55 14.20 32.89
CA THR A 512 -16.36 13.74 34.03
C THR A 512 -17.44 14.73 34.46
N ASP A 513 -17.66 15.77 33.67
CA ASP A 513 -18.68 16.77 33.93
C ASP A 513 -20.07 16.11 33.89
N GLU A 514 -21.03 16.58 34.70
CA GLU A 514 -22.34 15.93 34.87
C GLU A 514 -23.09 15.69 33.53
N ALA A 515 -22.96 16.60 32.56
CA ALA A 515 -23.56 16.47 31.24
C ALA A 515 -22.87 15.42 30.34
N LYS A 516 -21.62 15.08 30.63
CA LYS A 516 -20.73 14.19 29.84
C LYS A 516 -20.32 12.94 30.62
N ALA A 517 -20.97 12.68 31.76
CA ALA A 517 -20.64 11.56 32.61
C ALA A 517 -20.70 10.22 31.84
N PRO A 518 -19.70 9.35 32.01
CA PRO A 518 -19.65 8.04 31.35
C PRO A 518 -20.79 7.12 31.79
N GLY A 519 -21.22 6.22 30.91
CA GLY A 519 -22.26 5.23 31.15
C GLY A 519 -23.52 5.47 30.34
N LYS A 520 -24.68 5.47 31.01
CA LYS A 520 -26.00 5.66 30.40
C LYS A 520 -26.31 7.15 30.19
N ASN A 521 -25.51 7.82 29.36
CA ASN A 521 -25.62 9.25 29.13
C ASN A 521 -26.91 9.59 28.36
N ALA A 522 -27.87 10.25 29.02
CA ALA A 522 -29.19 10.54 28.46
C ALA A 522 -29.14 11.44 27.21
N MET A 523 -28.17 12.35 27.11
CA MET A 523 -28.01 13.22 25.94
C MET A 523 -27.57 12.41 24.71
N CYS A 524 -26.56 11.55 24.87
CA CYS A 524 -26.10 10.67 23.80
C CYS A 524 -27.20 9.68 23.37
N ILE A 525 -27.85 9.05 24.35
CA ILE A 525 -28.98 8.13 24.10
C ILE A 525 -30.08 8.82 23.30
N GLY A 526 -30.49 10.04 23.69
CA GLY A 526 -31.58 10.76 23.02
C GLY A 526 -31.34 11.00 21.53
N CYS A 527 -30.10 11.27 21.13
CA CYS A 527 -29.75 11.47 19.72
C CYS A 527 -29.57 10.15 18.96
N HIS A 528 -28.96 9.16 19.61
CA HIS A 528 -28.60 7.89 18.97
C HIS A 528 -29.75 6.89 18.90
N ALA A 529 -30.73 6.95 19.81
CA ALA A 529 -31.90 6.08 19.82
C ALA A 529 -32.79 6.23 18.58
N ALA A 530 -32.73 7.37 17.90
CA ALA A 530 -33.45 7.61 16.65
C ALA A 530 -32.84 6.87 15.44
N ASN A 531 -31.65 6.28 15.58
CA ASN A 531 -30.94 5.66 14.48
C ASN A 531 -31.35 4.19 14.29
N SER A 532 -31.82 3.86 13.10
CA SER A 532 -32.20 2.49 12.69
C SER A 532 -31.05 1.47 12.68
N LYS A 533 -29.80 1.91 12.77
CA LYS A 533 -28.59 1.05 12.70
C LYS A 533 -28.04 0.66 14.08
N ASP A 534 -28.94 0.30 15.00
CA ASP A 534 -28.62 -0.06 16.39
C ASP A 534 -27.72 1.01 17.03
N TYR A 535 -28.22 2.25 17.07
CA TYR A 535 -27.59 3.43 17.69
C TYR A 535 -26.31 3.95 16.98
N LEU A 536 -25.71 3.22 16.04
CA LEU A 536 -24.49 3.69 15.34
C LEU A 536 -24.81 4.62 14.17
N ALA A 537 -24.24 5.83 14.20
CA ALA A 537 -24.28 6.77 13.07
C ALA A 537 -23.08 6.56 12.16
N GLY A 538 -23.21 6.91 10.87
CA GLY A 538 -22.09 7.07 9.96
C GLY A 538 -21.57 5.81 9.26
N LEU A 539 -22.27 4.68 9.38
CA LEU A 539 -21.88 3.44 8.69
C LEU A 539 -21.94 3.54 7.15
N ASP A 540 -22.74 4.47 6.66
CA ASP A 540 -22.91 4.85 5.26
C ASP A 540 -22.11 6.08 4.84
N LEU A 541 -21.45 6.77 5.78
CA LEU A 541 -20.58 7.89 5.45
C LEU A 541 -19.28 7.32 4.88
N ARG A 542 -19.04 7.62 3.61
CA ARG A 542 -17.81 7.31 2.88
C ARG A 542 -17.03 8.60 2.65
#